data_AF-A0A2J7ZHT6-F1
#
_entry.id   AF-A0A2J7ZHT6-F1
#
_cell.length_a   1.000
_cell.length_b   1.000
_cell.length_c   1.000
_cell.angle_alpha   90.00
_cell.angle_beta   90.00
_cell.angle_gamma   90.00
#
_symmetry.space_group_name_H-M   'P 1'
#
loop_
_entity.id
_entity.type
_entity.pdbx_description
1 polymer ?
#
loop_
_entity_poly.entity_id
_entity_poly.type
_entity_poly.pdbx_seq_one_letter_code
_entity_poly.pdbx_strand_id
1 'polypeptide(L)'
;ALDGVGRKHGASISNVAARWVLDRPGVAAVILGARNAEHVQDHQRLFSFRLDDEDLAAIDEVLAKSKRPRSDCYSWERGGEW
;
A
#
# COMPACT_ATOMS: atom_id res chain seq x y z
N ALA A 1 -10.59 -2.20 5.37
CA ALA A 1 -9.80 -3.22 4.64
C ALA A 1 -8.44 -3.43 5.29
N LEU A 2 -7.46 -2.52 5.12
CA LEU A 2 -6.08 -2.76 5.54
C LEU A 2 -5.88 -3.07 7.04
N ASP A 3 -6.63 -2.42 7.93
CA ASP A 3 -6.60 -2.71 9.38
C ASP A 3 -7.02 -4.16 9.69
N GLY A 4 -8.03 -4.68 8.98
CA GLY A 4 -8.48 -6.07 9.13
C GLY A 4 -7.43 -7.06 8.65
N VAL A 5 -6.84 -6.81 7.47
CA VAL A 5 -5.72 -7.60 6.93
C VAL A 5 -4.52 -7.54 7.87
N GLY A 6 -4.23 -6.37 8.44
CA GLY A 6 -3.15 -6.18 9.41
C GLY A 6 -3.34 -7.04 10.66
N ARG A 7 -4.57 -7.09 11.21
CA ARG A 7 -4.89 -7.97 12.34
C ARG A 7 -4.75 -9.45 11.99
N LYS A 8 -5.18 -9.88 10.79
CA LYS A 8 -5.04 -11.27 10.31
C LYS A 8 -3.57 -11.72 10.27
N HIS A 9 -2.67 -10.84 9.83
CA HIS A 9 -1.24 -11.16 9.66
C HIS A 9 -0.32 -10.66 10.79
N GLY A 10 -0.86 -10.02 11.84
CA GLY A 10 -0.05 -9.41 12.89
C GLY A 10 0.86 -8.27 12.40
N ALA A 11 0.41 -7.53 11.39
CA ALA A 11 1.16 -6.47 10.72
C ALA A 11 0.47 -5.10 10.87
N SER A 12 1.24 -4.02 10.83
CA SER A 12 0.71 -2.67 10.78
C SER A 12 0.02 -2.38 9.43
N ILE A 13 -0.91 -1.41 9.42
CA ILE A 13 -1.55 -0.91 8.18
C ILE A 13 -0.49 -0.50 7.15
N SER A 14 0.59 0.14 7.61
CA SER A 14 1.72 0.56 6.78
C SER A 14 2.40 -0.63 6.10
N ASN A 15 2.62 -1.73 6.82
CA ASN A 15 3.22 -2.94 6.26
C ASN A 15 2.29 -3.64 5.27
N VAL A 16 0.98 -3.67 5.52
CA VAL A 16 0.01 -4.22 4.55
C VAL A 16 0.04 -3.43 3.25
N ALA A 17 0.01 -2.09 3.33
CA ALA A 17 0.10 -1.22 2.16
C ALA A 17 1.42 -1.43 1.40
N ALA A 18 2.54 -1.45 2.12
CA ALA A 18 3.85 -1.63 1.51
C ALA A 18 4.03 -3.02 0.88
N ARG A 19 3.48 -4.10 1.49
CA ARG A 19 3.50 -5.45 0.92
C ARG A 19 2.71 -5.50 -0.38
N TRP A 20 1.53 -4.89 -0.38
CA TRP A 20 0.68 -4.80 -1.57
C TRP A 20 1.39 -4.09 -2.74
N VAL A 21 2.08 -2.97 -2.48
CA VAL A 21 2.87 -2.27 -3.51
C VAL A 21 4.04 -3.12 -3.99
N LEU A 22 4.77 -3.75 -3.05
CA LEU A 22 5.94 -4.57 -3.37
C LEU A 22 5.60 -5.82 -4.19
N ASP A 23 4.37 -6.35 -4.08
CA ASP A 23 3.88 -7.48 -4.89
C ASP A 23 3.42 -7.07 -6.29
N ARG A 24 3.40 -5.77 -6.64
CA ARG A 24 2.96 -5.35 -7.97
C ARG A 24 3.98 -5.71 -9.05
N PRO A 25 3.53 -6.12 -10.24
CA PRO A 25 4.42 -6.34 -11.38
C PRO A 25 5.28 -5.10 -11.67
N GLY A 26 6.59 -5.29 -11.81
CA GLY A 26 7.54 -4.22 -12.11
C GLY A 26 8.04 -3.42 -10.90
N VAL A 27 7.59 -3.71 -9.67
CA VAL A 27 8.09 -3.06 -8.46
C VAL A 27 9.26 -3.86 -7.88
N ALA A 28 10.47 -3.30 -7.94
CA ALA A 28 11.66 -3.92 -7.35
C ALA A 28 11.85 -3.56 -5.86
N ALA A 29 11.37 -2.39 -5.43
CA ALA A 29 11.55 -1.88 -4.07
C ALA A 29 10.45 -0.88 -3.72
N VAL A 30 10.23 -0.70 -2.41
CA VAL A 30 9.36 0.33 -1.84
C VAL A 30 10.18 1.25 -0.94
N ILE A 31 9.88 2.55 -0.96
CA ILE A 31 10.54 3.54 -0.09
C ILE A 31 9.68 3.71 1.17
N LEU A 32 10.25 3.44 2.34
CA LEU A 32 9.55 3.51 3.62
C LEU A 32 10.07 4.69 4.44
N GLY A 33 9.16 5.56 4.87
CA GLY A 33 9.48 6.64 5.80
C GLY A 33 9.48 6.15 7.25
N ALA A 34 10.63 6.19 7.92
CA ALA A 34 10.77 5.83 9.32
C ALA A 34 11.23 7.03 10.15
N ARG A 35 10.32 7.63 10.92
CA ARG A 35 10.63 8.79 11.80
C ARG A 35 11.59 8.45 12.95
N ASN A 36 11.60 7.20 13.41
CA ASN A 36 12.43 6.70 14.48
C ASN A 36 12.78 5.21 14.22
N ALA A 37 13.65 4.64 15.05
CA ALA A 37 14.13 3.26 14.87
C ALA A 37 13.04 2.18 15.06
N GLU A 38 12.01 2.46 15.86
CA GLU A 38 10.91 1.51 16.10
C GLU A 38 10.14 1.21 14.80
N HIS A 39 9.97 2.20 13.92
CA HIS A 39 9.38 1.96 12.60
C HIS A 39 10.21 1.02 11.73
N VAL A 40 11.55 1.09 11.82
CA VAL A 40 12.43 0.18 11.07
C VAL A 40 12.22 -1.26 11.52
N GLN A 41 12.12 -1.48 12.84
CA GLN A 41 11.81 -2.79 13.40
C GLN A 41 10.42 -3.28 12.98
N ASP A 42 9.41 -2.41 12.99
CA ASP A 42 8.08 -2.77 12.52
C ASP A 42 8.09 -3.16 11.04
N HIS A 43 8.80 -2.40 10.20
CA HIS A 43 8.87 -2.66 8.76
C HIS A 43 9.54 -3.99 8.38
N GLN A 44 10.29 -4.63 9.28
CA GLN A 44 10.83 -5.97 9.03
C GLN A 44 9.71 -7.01 8.83
N ARG A 45 8.52 -6.79 9.40
CA ARG A 45 7.36 -7.69 9.22
C ARG A 45 6.86 -7.75 7.77
N LEU A 46 7.25 -6.81 6.89
CA LEU A 46 6.91 -6.86 5.46
C LEU A 46 7.28 -8.18 4.76
N PHE A 47 8.28 -8.88 5.30
CA PHE A 47 8.79 -10.13 4.74
C PHE A 47 8.30 -11.37 5.48
N SER A 48 7.51 -11.21 6.55
CA SER A 48 7.00 -12.33 7.36
C SER A 48 5.60 -12.81 6.96
N PHE A 49 4.96 -12.18 5.98
CA PHE A 49 3.64 -12.57 5.51
C PHE A 49 3.49 -12.36 3.99
N ARG A 50 2.42 -12.93 3.42
CA ARG A 50 1.99 -12.75 2.04
C ARG A 50 0.50 -12.45 2.05
N LEU A 51 0.06 -11.58 1.15
CA LEU A 51 -1.36 -11.31 0.95
C LEU A 51 -1.97 -12.48 0.18
N ASP A 52 -3.05 -13.05 0.70
CA ASP A 52 -3.82 -14.06 -0.01
C ASP A 52 -4.94 -13.44 -0.86
N ASP A 53 -5.68 -14.27 -1.59
CA ASP A 53 -6.71 -13.83 -2.52
C ASP A 53 -7.84 -13.05 -1.81
N GLU A 54 -8.15 -13.39 -0.55
CA GLU A 54 -9.15 -12.69 0.24
C GLU A 54 -8.66 -11.29 0.63
N ASP A 55 -7.40 -11.18 1.06
CA ASP A 55 -6.78 -9.90 1.38
C ASP A 55 -6.74 -8.97 0.17
N LEU A 56 -6.35 -9.52 -0.99
CA LEU A 56 -6.28 -8.81 -2.25
C LEU A 56 -7.67 -8.33 -2.69
N ALA A 57 -8.68 -9.20 -2.62
CA ALA A 57 -10.07 -8.83 -2.93
C ALA A 57 -10.59 -7.70 -2.03
N ALA A 58 -10.29 -7.76 -0.72
CA ALA A 58 -10.70 -6.73 0.23
C ALA A 58 -10.03 -5.38 -0.03
N ILE A 59 -8.76 -5.38 -0.48
CA ILE A 59 -8.04 -4.16 -0.88
C ILE A 59 -8.62 -3.62 -2.20
N ASP A 60 -8.86 -4.49 -3.19
CA ASP A 60 -9.39 -4.11 -4.49
C ASP A 60 -10.79 -3.48 -4.41
N GLU A 61 -11.65 -3.95 -3.51
CA GLU A 61 -12.97 -3.37 -3.28
C GLU A 61 -12.90 -1.90 -2.83
N VAL A 62 -11.90 -1.55 -2.00
CA VAL A 62 -11.68 -0.18 -1.58
C VAL A 62 -11.06 0.65 -2.70
N LEU A 63 -10.10 0.09 -3.44
CA LEU A 63 -9.47 0.77 -4.58
C LEU A 63 -10.49 1.05 -5.71
N ALA A 64 -11.48 0.18 -5.92
CA ALA A 64 -12.55 0.40 -6.90
C ALA A 64 -13.40 1.65 -6.60
N LYS A 65 -13.47 2.07 -5.32
CA LYS A 65 -14.20 3.27 -4.87
C LYS A 65 -13.33 4.55 -4.90
N SER A 66 -12.04 4.42 -5.21
CA SER A 66 -11.10 5.54 -5.22
C SER A 66 -11.22 6.40 -6.48
N LYS A 67 -10.94 7.70 -6.34
CA LYS A 67 -10.83 8.62 -7.46
C LYS A 67 -9.53 8.35 -8.20
N ARG A 68 -9.63 8.02 -9.49
CA ARG A 68 -8.47 7.82 -10.36
C ARG A 68 -8.14 9.11 -11.11
N PRO A 69 -6.85 9.41 -11.34
CA PRO A 69 -6.43 10.50 -12.20
C PRO A 69 -7.08 10.38 -13.57
N ARG A 70 -7.71 11.46 -14.04
CA ARG A 70 -8.25 11.54 -15.42
C ARG A 70 -7.21 12.01 -16.44
N SER A 71 -6.11 12.57 -15.97
CA SER A 71 -5.04 13.16 -16.78
C SER A 71 -3.67 12.89 -16.15
N ASP A 72 -2.60 13.26 -16.86
CA ASP A 72 -1.23 13.16 -16.35
C ASP A 72 -0.93 14.17 -15.24
N CYS A 73 0.18 13.96 -14.52
CA CYS A 73 0.60 14.85 -13.44
C CYS A 73 0.84 16.29 -13.91
N TYR A 74 1.35 16.49 -15.13
CA TYR A 74 1.64 17.83 -15.65
C TYR A 74 0.36 18.63 -15.92
N SER A 75 -0.73 17.96 -16.27
CA SER A 75 -2.03 18.58 -16.48
C SER A 75 -2.55 19.16 -15.18
N TRP A 76 -2.32 18.49 -14.05
CA TRP A 76 -2.63 19.00 -12.72
C TRP A 76 -1.74 20.16 -12.30
N GLU A 77 -0.44 20.08 -12.54
CA GLU A 77 0.49 21.18 -12.25
C GLU A 77 0.15 22.46 -13.02
N ARG A 78 -0.54 22.34 -14.17
CA ARG A 78 -1.04 23.46 -14.98
C ARG A 78 -2.48 23.88 -14.66
N GLY A 79 -3.09 23.37 -13.58
CA GLY A 79 -4.43 23.75 -13.14
C GLY A 79 -5.59 23.00 -13.81
N GLY A 80 -5.32 21.85 -14.42
CA GLY A 80 -6.35 20.96 -14.96
C GLY A 80 -7.17 20.26 -13.87
N GLU A 81 -8.32 19.70 -14.25
CA GLU A 81 -9.21 19.00 -13.32
C GLU A 81 -8.66 17.65 -12.86
N TRP A 82 -9.02 17.30 -11.61
CA TRP A 82 -8.69 16.03 -10.95
C TRP A 82 -9.70 14.93 -11.28
#